data_AF-A0A3C1CKL8-F1
#
_entry.id   AF-A0A3C1CKL8-F1
#
_cell.length_a   1.000
_cell.length_b   1.000
_cell.length_c   1.000
_cell.angle_alpha   90.00
_cell.angle_beta   90.00
_cell.angle_gamma   90.00
#
_symmetry.space_group_name_H-M   'P 1'
#
loop_
_entity.id
_entity.type
_entity.pdbx_description
1 polymer ?
#
loop_
_entity_poly.entity_id
_entity_poly.type
_entity_poly.pdbx_seq_one_letter_code
_entity_poly.pdbx_strand_id
1 'polypeptide(L)'
;MARDAGPGREEPRRALQRGPQAGGGLIAADEHRRLRLEDIEDLRAYERGRQEFRARVIDLKRRRRLSVGPIVTVVFENRDTIRFQIQEMARIEKMTSDAQIQAELDVYNPLIPGPGELSATLFVELTDEASLREWLGKLVGVERALQLRLGGDAMGNGGPEVVPATPEEAHAEQLTREDATSSVHYVRFLLGPEQIERFARGPVTLAVDHPAYRHRTELPDEVRDELVSDLRP
;
A
#
# COMPACT_ATOMS: atom_id res chain seq x y z
N MET A 1 -26.17 38.40 62.93
CA MET A 1 -25.32 39.13 61.95
C MET A 1 -24.18 38.19 61.58
N ALA A 2 -24.26 37.58 60.41
CA ALA A 2 -23.35 37.86 59.28
C ALA A 2 -21.96 37.23 59.51
N ARG A 3 -21.64 36.13 58.82
CA ARG A 3 -20.88 36.08 57.53
C ARG A 3 -19.52 35.44 57.85
N ASP A 4 -18.84 34.64 57.05
CA ASP A 4 -19.02 34.10 55.70
C ASP A 4 -17.96 32.99 55.55
N ALA A 5 -18.13 32.15 54.53
CA ALA A 5 -17.22 31.08 54.15
C ALA A 5 -15.87 31.58 53.62
N GLY A 6 -14.86 30.72 53.66
CA GLY A 6 -13.58 30.90 52.97
C GLY A 6 -12.97 29.54 52.59
N PRO A 7 -13.04 29.11 51.30
CA PRO A 7 -12.72 27.76 50.86
C PRO A 7 -11.22 27.57 50.52
N GLY A 8 -10.87 26.31 50.29
CA GLY A 8 -9.51 25.80 50.08
C GLY A 8 -8.71 26.50 48.98
N ARG A 9 -7.40 26.42 49.14
CA ARG A 9 -6.41 26.88 48.17
C ARG A 9 -6.44 25.96 46.94
N GLU A 10 -7.07 26.42 45.86
CA GLU A 10 -6.85 25.89 44.51
C GLU A 10 -5.67 26.62 43.87
N GLU A 11 -4.73 25.83 43.33
CA GLU A 11 -3.62 26.32 42.51
C GLU A 11 -4.13 26.86 41.15
N PRO A 12 -3.52 27.90 40.59
CA PRO A 12 -3.92 28.41 39.29
C PRO A 12 -3.52 27.44 38.18
N ARG A 13 -4.51 26.73 37.62
CA ARG A 13 -4.41 26.00 36.36
C ARG A 13 -4.07 27.00 35.24
N ARG A 14 -2.84 26.95 34.74
CA ARG A 14 -2.44 27.64 33.50
C ARG A 14 -3.33 27.14 32.35
N ALA A 15 -4.08 28.06 31.74
CA ALA A 15 -4.75 27.81 30.48
C ALA A 15 -3.70 27.53 29.40
N LEU A 16 -3.60 26.28 28.94
CA LEU A 16 -2.92 25.96 27.70
C LEU A 16 -3.70 26.64 26.55
N GLN A 17 -3.09 27.65 25.95
CA GLN A 17 -3.51 28.16 24.66
C GLN A 17 -3.46 27.00 23.66
N ARG A 18 -4.62 26.62 23.11
CA ARG A 18 -4.71 25.67 22.01
C ARG A 18 -4.13 26.35 20.77
N GLY A 19 -3.00 25.84 20.29
CA GLY A 19 -2.47 26.16 18.97
C GLY A 19 -3.47 25.76 17.86
N PRO A 20 -3.35 26.33 16.66
CA PRO A 20 -4.30 26.11 15.59
C PRO A 20 -4.32 24.63 15.18
N GLN A 21 -5.52 24.04 15.16
CA GLN A 21 -5.73 22.68 14.66
C GLN A 21 -5.47 22.65 13.15
N ALA A 22 -4.28 22.20 12.75
CA ALA A 22 -4.01 21.75 11.39
C ALA A 22 -4.34 20.25 11.30
N GLY A 23 -5.63 19.92 11.20
CA GLY A 23 -6.10 18.53 11.10
C GLY A 23 -7.15 18.28 10.00
N GLY A 24 -7.71 19.32 9.39
CA GLY A 24 -8.81 19.17 8.43
C GLY A 24 -8.40 18.97 6.96
N GLY A 25 -7.16 19.29 6.59
CA GLY A 25 -6.71 19.30 5.19
C GLY A 25 -6.30 17.94 4.62
N LEU A 26 -5.74 17.06 5.47
CA LEU A 26 -5.22 15.76 5.04
C LEU A 26 -6.34 14.71 4.85
N ILE A 27 -7.43 14.79 5.62
CA ILE A 27 -8.54 13.83 5.55
C ILE A 27 -9.39 14.07 4.29
N ALA A 28 -9.62 15.33 3.90
CA ALA A 28 -10.46 15.66 2.74
C ALA A 28 -9.80 15.31 1.38
N ALA A 29 -8.46 15.34 1.31
CA ALA A 29 -7.71 14.91 0.12
C ALA A 29 -7.71 13.37 -0.04
N ASP A 30 -7.81 12.63 1.07
CA ASP A 30 -7.88 11.16 1.08
C ASP A 30 -9.23 10.63 0.58
N GLU A 31 -10.34 11.35 0.86
CA GLU A 31 -11.71 10.93 0.48
C GLU A 31 -12.02 10.95 -1.02
N HIS A 32 -11.28 11.74 -1.82
CA HIS A 32 -11.49 11.83 -3.28
C HIS A 32 -10.78 10.70 -4.03
N ARG A 33 -9.86 9.96 -3.38
CA ARG A 33 -9.17 8.84 -4.01
C ARG A 33 -9.84 7.50 -3.79
N ARG A 34 -10.46 7.32 -2.63
CA ARG A 34 -11.18 6.08 -2.34
C ARG A 34 -12.27 5.87 -3.37
N LEU A 35 -12.44 4.62 -3.75
CA LEU A 35 -13.54 4.20 -4.59
C LEU A 35 -14.82 4.20 -3.76
N ARG A 36 -15.90 4.62 -4.39
CA ARG A 36 -17.27 4.61 -3.88
C ARG A 36 -18.09 3.66 -4.74
N LEU A 37 -19.30 3.32 -4.28
CA LEU A 37 -20.23 2.49 -5.05
C LEU A 37 -20.45 3.03 -6.47
N GLU A 38 -20.54 4.35 -6.62
CA GLU A 38 -20.69 5.05 -7.91
C GLU A 38 -19.49 4.89 -8.87
N ASP A 39 -18.31 4.50 -8.37
CA ASP A 39 -17.16 4.19 -9.21
C ASP A 39 -17.21 2.77 -9.78
N ILE A 40 -18.05 1.90 -9.21
CA ILE A 40 -18.18 0.50 -9.60
C ILE A 40 -19.41 0.35 -10.49
N GLU A 41 -19.16 0.14 -11.78
CA GLU A 41 -20.19 -0.11 -12.79
C GLU A 41 -20.94 -1.41 -12.49
N ASP A 42 -22.24 -1.43 -12.76
CA ASP A 42 -23.00 -2.68 -12.73
C ASP A 42 -22.45 -3.69 -13.74
N LEU A 43 -22.74 -4.98 -13.51
CA LEU A 43 -22.20 -6.07 -14.32
C LEU A 43 -22.44 -5.90 -15.82
N ARG A 44 -23.62 -5.41 -16.23
CA ARG A 44 -23.94 -5.23 -17.65
C ARG A 44 -23.18 -4.07 -18.25
N ALA A 45 -23.02 -2.98 -17.52
CA ALA A 45 -22.22 -1.83 -17.92
C ALA A 45 -20.75 -2.20 -18.05
N TYR A 46 -20.20 -2.85 -17.02
CA TYR A 46 -18.83 -3.30 -17.01
C TYR A 46 -18.51 -4.22 -18.18
N GLU A 47 -19.33 -5.23 -18.48
CA GLU A 47 -19.10 -6.15 -19.61
C GLU A 47 -19.00 -5.45 -20.97
N ARG A 48 -19.67 -4.30 -21.18
CA ARG A 48 -19.57 -3.53 -22.43
C ARG A 48 -18.20 -2.87 -22.59
N GLY A 49 -17.62 -2.33 -21.50
CA GLY A 49 -16.34 -1.62 -21.52
C GLY A 49 -15.13 -2.46 -21.09
N ARG A 50 -15.36 -3.69 -20.63
CA ARG A 50 -14.36 -4.52 -19.95
C ARG A 50 -13.09 -4.75 -20.75
N GLN A 51 -13.20 -5.03 -22.06
CA GLN A 51 -12.02 -5.35 -22.88
C GLN A 51 -11.08 -4.16 -22.98
N GLU A 52 -11.62 -2.96 -23.18
CA GLU A 52 -10.83 -1.73 -23.23
C GLU A 52 -10.23 -1.39 -21.86
N PHE A 53 -11.02 -1.52 -20.80
CA PHE A 53 -10.51 -1.25 -19.45
C PHE A 53 -9.42 -2.24 -19.04
N ARG A 54 -9.60 -3.53 -19.34
CA ARG A 54 -8.59 -4.57 -19.12
C ARG A 54 -7.30 -4.27 -19.89
N ALA A 55 -7.40 -3.84 -21.16
CA ALA A 55 -6.22 -3.46 -21.93
C ALA A 55 -5.46 -2.30 -21.28
N ARG A 56 -6.17 -1.25 -20.85
CA ARG A 56 -5.58 -0.12 -20.13
C ARG A 56 -4.89 -0.56 -18.84
N VAL A 57 -5.51 -1.43 -18.05
CA VAL A 57 -4.94 -1.92 -16.79
C VAL A 57 -3.74 -2.83 -17.01
N ILE A 58 -3.73 -3.63 -18.07
CA ILE A 58 -2.54 -4.43 -18.45
C ILE A 58 -1.36 -3.50 -18.74
N ASP A 59 -1.58 -2.46 -19.56
CA ASP A 59 -0.52 -1.51 -19.91
C ASP A 59 -0.05 -0.70 -18.70
N LEU A 60 -0.97 -0.33 -17.81
CA LEU A 60 -0.67 0.31 -16.53
C LEU A 60 0.18 -0.61 -15.63
N LYS A 61 -0.19 -1.88 -15.48
CA LYS A 61 0.53 -2.85 -14.65
C LYS A 61 1.94 -3.14 -15.16
N ARG A 62 2.22 -2.98 -16.46
CA ARG A 62 3.60 -3.12 -16.99
C ARG A 62 4.58 -2.16 -16.32
N ARG A 63 4.16 -0.93 -16.03
CA ARG A 63 5.00 0.10 -15.36
C ARG A 63 4.91 0.06 -13.84
N ARG A 64 4.23 -0.95 -13.28
CA ARG A 64 3.99 -1.07 -11.83
C ARG A 64 4.36 -2.44 -11.27
N ARG A 65 4.80 -3.36 -12.12
CA ARG A 65 5.13 -4.74 -11.75
C ARG A 65 6.64 -4.95 -11.82
N LEU A 66 7.22 -5.43 -10.72
CA LEU A 66 8.65 -5.76 -10.61
C LEU A 66 8.80 -7.18 -10.06
N SER A 67 9.62 -7.98 -10.72
CA SER A 67 10.09 -9.24 -10.14
C SER A 67 11.30 -8.96 -9.25
N VAL A 68 11.34 -9.54 -8.06
CA VAL A 68 12.45 -9.42 -7.09
C VAL A 68 12.99 -10.81 -6.81
N GLY A 69 13.96 -11.24 -7.61
CA GLY A 69 14.44 -12.62 -7.59
C GLY A 69 13.50 -13.60 -8.30
N PRO A 70 13.64 -14.92 -8.07
CA PRO A 70 12.98 -15.94 -8.89
C PRO A 70 11.49 -16.17 -8.60
N ILE A 71 11.01 -15.88 -7.37
CA ILE A 71 9.65 -16.28 -6.95
C ILE A 71 8.85 -15.16 -6.31
N VAL A 72 9.41 -13.94 -6.21
CA VAL A 72 8.67 -12.79 -5.66
C VAL A 72 8.40 -11.80 -6.78
N THR A 73 7.14 -11.40 -6.91
CA THR A 73 6.72 -10.29 -7.76
C THR A 73 6.00 -9.27 -6.89
N VAL A 74 6.27 -7.99 -7.10
CA VAL A 74 5.59 -6.87 -6.44
C VAL A 74 4.86 -6.06 -7.49
N VAL A 75 3.58 -5.76 -7.23
CA VAL A 75 2.76 -4.86 -8.05
C VAL A 75 2.39 -3.66 -7.20
N PHE A 76 2.85 -2.48 -7.60
CA PHE A 76 2.43 -1.23 -6.97
C PHE A 76 1.00 -0.88 -7.40
N GLU A 77 0.12 -0.71 -6.43
CA GLU A 77 -1.30 -0.50 -6.66
C GLU A 77 -1.63 0.99 -6.73
N ASN A 78 -2.66 1.32 -7.52
CA ASN A 78 -3.26 2.64 -7.55
C ASN A 78 -4.79 2.51 -7.65
N ARG A 79 -5.47 3.65 -7.73
CA ARG A 79 -6.94 3.67 -7.83
C ARG A 79 -7.48 2.82 -8.99
N ASP A 80 -6.83 2.82 -10.15
CA ASP A 80 -7.30 2.09 -11.33
C ASP A 80 -7.03 0.59 -11.24
N THR A 81 -5.89 0.17 -10.70
CA THR A 81 -5.60 -1.27 -10.49
C THR A 81 -6.55 -1.87 -9.46
N ILE A 82 -6.86 -1.13 -8.40
CA ILE A 82 -7.82 -1.52 -7.36
C ILE A 82 -9.25 -1.55 -7.91
N ARG A 83 -9.66 -0.52 -8.67
CA ARG A 83 -10.97 -0.50 -9.33
C ARG A 83 -11.15 -1.71 -10.24
N PHE A 84 -10.11 -2.07 -10.99
CA PHE A 84 -10.14 -3.25 -11.83
C PHE A 84 -10.27 -4.55 -11.03
N GLN A 85 -9.57 -4.68 -9.89
CA GLN A 85 -9.72 -5.85 -9.02
C GLN A 85 -11.15 -5.99 -8.51
N ILE A 86 -11.73 -4.93 -7.94
CA ILE A 86 -13.12 -4.94 -7.45
C ILE A 86 -14.10 -5.29 -8.56
N GLN A 87 -13.93 -4.71 -9.75
CA GLN A 87 -14.79 -5.01 -10.90
C GLN A 87 -14.68 -6.47 -11.38
N GLU A 88 -13.46 -7.02 -11.43
CA GLU A 88 -13.30 -8.43 -11.78
C GLU A 88 -13.88 -9.37 -10.71
N MET A 89 -13.74 -9.03 -9.42
CA MET A 89 -14.37 -9.79 -8.33
C MET A 89 -15.89 -9.76 -8.41
N ALA A 90 -16.47 -8.56 -8.56
CA ALA A 90 -17.91 -8.38 -8.75
C ALA A 90 -18.44 -9.20 -9.94
N ARG A 91 -17.68 -9.27 -11.04
CA ARG A 91 -18.02 -10.05 -12.22
C ARG A 91 -17.94 -11.56 -11.99
N ILE A 92 -16.83 -12.05 -11.41
CA ILE A 92 -16.59 -13.48 -11.18
C ILE A 92 -17.62 -14.04 -10.19
N GLU A 93 -17.88 -13.30 -9.12
CA GLU A 93 -18.82 -13.71 -8.08
C GLU A 93 -20.27 -13.33 -8.39
N LYS A 94 -20.50 -12.63 -9.50
CA LYS A 94 -21.81 -12.13 -9.93
C LYS A 94 -22.51 -11.34 -8.82
N MET A 95 -21.78 -10.40 -8.22
CA MET A 95 -22.31 -9.50 -7.21
C MET A 95 -23.37 -8.60 -7.83
N THR A 96 -24.55 -8.54 -7.21
CA THR A 96 -25.69 -7.77 -7.72
C THR A 96 -26.27 -6.80 -6.70
N SER A 97 -25.67 -6.70 -5.51
CA SER A 97 -26.13 -5.82 -4.45
C SER A 97 -25.03 -4.87 -3.98
N ASP A 98 -25.42 -3.65 -3.63
CA ASP A 98 -24.51 -2.63 -3.09
C ASP A 98 -23.78 -3.12 -1.85
N ALA A 99 -24.42 -3.95 -1.01
CA ALA A 99 -23.79 -4.51 0.18
C ALA A 99 -22.61 -5.44 -0.15
N GLN A 100 -22.71 -6.24 -1.22
CA GLN A 100 -21.61 -7.08 -1.68
C GLN A 100 -20.46 -6.22 -2.24
N ILE A 101 -20.78 -5.21 -3.05
CA ILE A 101 -19.76 -4.30 -3.60
C ILE A 101 -19.10 -3.48 -2.48
N GLN A 102 -19.86 -3.05 -1.48
CA GLN A 102 -19.32 -2.32 -0.33
C GLN A 102 -18.32 -3.17 0.45
N ALA A 103 -18.59 -4.46 0.64
CA ALA A 103 -17.64 -5.36 1.31
C ALA A 103 -16.31 -5.44 0.54
N GLU A 104 -16.34 -5.53 -0.79
CA GLU A 104 -15.12 -5.49 -1.61
C GLU A 104 -14.42 -4.13 -1.52
N LEU A 105 -15.16 -3.03 -1.57
CA LEU A 105 -14.61 -1.69 -1.39
C LEU A 105 -13.90 -1.54 -0.04
N ASP A 106 -14.48 -2.07 1.04
CA ASP A 106 -13.89 -2.00 2.37
C ASP A 106 -12.58 -2.79 2.47
N VAL A 107 -12.48 -3.91 1.75
CA VAL A 107 -11.27 -4.73 1.68
C VAL A 107 -10.17 -4.06 0.84
N TYR A 108 -10.50 -3.51 -0.33
CA TYR A 108 -9.50 -3.08 -1.30
C TYR A 108 -9.19 -1.57 -1.28
N ASN A 109 -10.09 -0.71 -0.81
CA ASN A 109 -9.81 0.73 -0.67
C ASN A 109 -8.57 1.05 0.17
N PRO A 110 -8.25 0.30 1.24
CA PRO A 110 -6.99 0.47 1.96
C PRO A 110 -5.77 0.39 1.02
N LEU A 111 -5.82 -0.31 -0.11
CA LEU A 111 -4.69 -0.44 -1.03
C LEU A 111 -4.53 0.75 -2.00
N ILE A 112 -5.40 1.75 -1.93
CA ILE A 112 -5.26 2.96 -2.73
C ILE A 112 -4.29 3.91 -1.99
N PRO A 113 -3.15 4.28 -2.59
CA PRO A 113 -2.15 5.10 -1.90
C PRO A 113 -2.59 6.55 -1.69
N GLY A 114 -2.31 7.05 -0.48
CA GLY A 114 -2.41 8.46 -0.14
C GLY A 114 -1.21 9.29 -0.64
N PRO A 115 -1.23 10.62 -0.49
CA PRO A 115 -0.06 11.47 -0.78
C PRO A 115 1.18 11.05 0.03
N GLY A 116 2.34 10.97 -0.62
CA GLY A 116 3.57 10.52 0.02
C GLY A 116 3.60 9.03 0.37
N GLU A 117 2.71 8.25 -0.23
CA GLU A 117 2.62 6.81 0.00
C GLU A 117 2.68 6.01 -1.30
N LEU A 118 3.26 4.82 -1.22
CA LEU A 118 3.05 3.76 -2.20
C LEU A 118 2.39 2.57 -1.50
N SER A 119 1.40 1.97 -2.17
CA SER A 119 0.84 0.67 -1.77
C SER A 119 1.27 -0.39 -2.78
N ALA A 120 1.46 -1.63 -2.32
CA ALA A 120 1.83 -2.72 -3.19
C ALA A 120 1.27 -4.07 -2.73
N THR A 121 1.03 -4.93 -3.72
CA THR A 121 0.77 -6.35 -3.53
C THR A 121 2.03 -7.15 -3.83
N LEU A 122 2.53 -7.88 -2.83
CA LEU A 122 3.60 -8.86 -2.99
C LEU A 122 2.99 -10.23 -3.26
N PHE A 123 3.46 -10.89 -4.31
CA PHE A 123 3.11 -12.24 -4.71
C PHE A 123 4.32 -13.17 -4.55
N VAL A 124 4.11 -14.31 -3.89
CA VAL A 124 5.01 -15.47 -3.94
C VAL A 124 4.50 -16.39 -5.05
N GLU A 125 5.15 -16.31 -6.21
CA GLU A 125 4.76 -16.99 -7.45
C GLU A 125 5.39 -18.37 -7.54
N LEU A 126 4.61 -19.41 -7.24
CA LEU A 126 5.03 -20.80 -7.26
C LEU A 126 4.04 -21.63 -8.08
N THR A 127 4.56 -22.46 -8.98
CA THR A 127 3.75 -23.17 -9.99
C THR A 127 3.28 -24.55 -9.57
N ASP A 128 3.84 -25.11 -8.48
CA ASP A 128 3.49 -26.44 -8.00
C ASP A 128 3.31 -26.46 -6.47
N GLU A 129 2.50 -27.42 -6.00
CA GLU A 129 2.10 -27.51 -4.61
C GLU A 129 3.26 -27.88 -3.67
N ALA A 130 4.25 -28.64 -4.15
CA ALA A 130 5.39 -29.03 -3.33
C ALA A 130 6.27 -27.80 -3.03
N SER A 131 6.57 -27.00 -4.05
CA SER A 131 7.26 -25.72 -3.91
C SER A 131 6.49 -24.76 -3.02
N LEU A 132 5.16 -24.67 -3.16
CA LEU A 132 4.31 -23.83 -2.32
C LEU A 132 4.47 -24.17 -0.83
N ARG A 133 4.31 -25.45 -0.47
CA ARG A 133 4.44 -25.89 0.93
C ARG A 133 5.85 -25.66 1.48
N GLU A 134 6.87 -25.86 0.66
CA GLU A 134 8.26 -25.66 1.07
C GLU A 134 8.57 -24.18 1.34
N TRP A 135 8.22 -23.30 0.40
CA TRP A 135 8.62 -21.90 0.45
C TRP A 135 7.76 -21.08 1.41
N LEU A 136 6.46 -21.36 1.55
CA LEU A 136 5.62 -20.57 2.45
C LEU A 136 6.03 -20.72 3.93
N GLY A 137 6.54 -21.88 4.35
CA GLY A 137 7.13 -22.04 5.69
C GLY A 137 8.47 -21.32 5.85
N LYS A 138 9.25 -21.21 4.77
CA LYS A 138 10.56 -20.52 4.78
C LYS A 138 10.45 -19.01 4.72
N LEU A 139 9.34 -18.47 4.24
CA LEU A 139 9.14 -17.04 3.97
C LEU A 139 8.28 -16.34 5.02
N VAL A 140 8.12 -16.91 6.21
CA VAL A 140 7.40 -16.27 7.32
C VAL A 140 8.01 -14.91 7.64
N GLY A 141 7.23 -13.84 7.45
CA GLY A 141 7.69 -12.47 7.67
C GLY A 141 8.32 -11.80 6.44
N VAL A 142 8.22 -12.39 5.24
CA VAL A 142 8.74 -11.81 4.00
C VAL A 142 8.16 -10.42 3.70
N GLU A 143 6.91 -10.17 4.07
CA GLU A 143 6.22 -8.89 3.90
C GLU A 143 6.85 -7.77 4.74
N ARG A 144 7.46 -8.11 5.89
CA ARG A 144 8.21 -7.17 6.74
C ARG A 144 9.66 -7.00 6.28
N ALA A 145 10.13 -7.86 5.39
CA ALA A 145 11.49 -7.83 4.86
C ALA A 145 11.61 -7.04 3.54
N LEU A 146 10.49 -6.56 2.99
CA LEU A 146 10.47 -5.72 1.79
C LEU A 146 10.87 -4.29 2.13
N GLN A 147 11.70 -3.68 1.29
CA GLN A 147 12.21 -2.32 1.49
C GLN A 147 12.53 -1.64 0.17
N LEU A 148 12.33 -0.31 0.13
CA LEU A 148 12.89 0.56 -0.90
C LEU A 148 14.24 1.11 -0.41
N ARG A 149 15.21 1.13 -1.30
CA ARG A 149 16.55 1.69 -1.07
C ARG A 149 16.73 2.88 -2.00
N LEU A 150 16.82 4.07 -1.44
CA LEU A 150 16.91 5.34 -2.16
C LEU A 150 18.38 5.76 -2.27
N GLY A 151 18.86 5.95 -3.49
CA GLY A 151 20.26 6.29 -3.74
C GLY A 151 21.22 5.13 -3.48
N GLY A 152 22.48 5.48 -3.25
CA GLY A 152 23.61 4.54 -3.30
C GLY A 152 24.02 4.29 -4.75
N ASP A 153 25.32 4.42 -5.05
CA ASP A 153 25.84 3.95 -6.33
C ASP A 153 26.18 2.45 -6.24
N ALA A 154 26.34 1.80 -7.38
CA ALA A 154 26.89 0.44 -7.44
C ALA A 154 28.29 0.32 -6.79
N MET A 155 28.93 1.45 -6.47
CA MET A 155 30.28 1.56 -5.91
C MET A 155 30.33 1.77 -4.37
N GLY A 156 29.19 1.88 -3.68
CA GLY A 156 29.09 1.87 -2.22
C GLY A 156 29.50 3.16 -1.49
N ASN A 157 29.60 4.31 -2.15
CA ASN A 157 29.93 5.56 -1.45
C ASN A 157 28.67 6.17 -0.79
N GLY A 158 28.46 5.81 0.47
CA GLY A 158 27.27 6.15 1.26
C GLY A 158 26.21 5.06 1.14
N GLY A 159 25.82 4.47 2.27
CA GLY A 159 24.76 3.46 2.28
C GLY A 159 23.44 4.08 1.78
N PRO A 160 22.62 3.31 1.04
CA PRO A 160 21.32 3.80 0.60
C PRO A 160 20.43 4.12 1.80
N GLU A 161 19.58 5.13 1.66
CA GLU A 161 18.51 5.36 2.63
C GLU A 161 17.46 4.26 2.48
N VAL A 162 17.06 3.63 3.58
CA VAL A 162 16.11 2.52 3.59
C VAL A 162 14.74 3.01 4.02
N VAL A 163 13.73 2.76 3.19
CA VAL A 163 12.32 2.91 3.52
C VAL A 163 11.71 1.50 3.63
N PRO A 164 11.45 1.00 4.85
CA PRO A 164 10.86 -0.32 5.03
C PRO A 164 9.39 -0.34 4.61
N ALA A 165 8.92 -1.50 4.18
CA ALA A 165 7.50 -1.75 3.97
C ALA A 165 6.79 -1.99 5.31
N THR A 166 5.56 -1.48 5.43
CA THR A 166 4.66 -1.76 6.55
C THR A 166 3.52 -2.64 6.04
N PRO A 167 3.31 -3.86 6.59
CA PRO A 167 2.19 -4.71 6.20
C PRO A 167 0.84 -4.09 6.56
N GLU A 168 -0.19 -4.39 5.77
CA GLU A 168 -1.57 -4.05 6.12
C GLU A 168 -2.07 -5.04 7.18
N GLU A 169 -2.40 -4.55 8.39
CA GLU A 169 -2.63 -5.39 9.58
C GLU A 169 -3.89 -6.26 9.45
N ALA A 170 -5.00 -5.70 8.98
CA ALA A 170 -6.27 -6.42 8.88
C ALA A 170 -6.17 -7.61 7.92
N HIS A 171 -5.37 -7.46 6.85
CA HIS A 171 -5.12 -8.52 5.89
C HIS A 171 -4.04 -9.51 6.34
N ALA A 172 -3.00 -9.03 7.03
CA ALA A 172 -1.91 -9.87 7.52
C ALA A 172 -2.41 -10.96 8.50
N GLU A 173 -3.35 -10.61 9.39
CA GLU A 173 -3.92 -11.53 10.37
C GLU A 173 -4.81 -12.62 9.74
N GLN A 174 -5.52 -12.30 8.65
CA GLN A 174 -6.43 -13.24 8.00
C GLN A 174 -5.71 -14.29 7.13
N LEU A 175 -4.52 -13.94 6.62
CA LEU A 175 -3.82 -14.78 5.64
C LEU A 175 -2.62 -15.56 6.19
N THR A 176 -2.18 -15.27 7.40
CA THR A 176 -0.97 -15.88 7.98
C THR A 176 -1.34 -16.93 9.02
N ARG A 177 -0.72 -18.11 8.93
CA ARG A 177 -0.77 -19.14 9.98
C ARG A 177 0.52 -19.10 10.78
N GLU A 178 0.51 -19.62 12.01
CA GLU A 178 1.68 -19.59 12.91
C GLU A 178 2.95 -20.19 12.26
N ASP A 179 2.82 -21.15 11.34
CA ASP A 179 3.90 -21.91 10.72
C ASP A 179 4.10 -21.63 9.21
N ALA A 180 3.25 -20.82 8.59
CA ALA A 180 3.29 -20.58 7.16
C ALA A 180 2.75 -19.19 6.78
N THR A 181 3.48 -18.52 5.88
CA THR A 181 3.06 -17.25 5.30
C THR A 181 2.05 -17.43 4.18
N SER A 182 1.44 -16.34 3.74
CA SER A 182 0.55 -16.28 2.57
C SER A 182 1.33 -16.18 1.25
N SER A 183 0.71 -16.60 0.15
CA SER A 183 1.27 -16.31 -1.19
C SER A 183 1.02 -14.87 -1.65
N VAL A 184 0.18 -14.12 -0.94
CA VAL A 184 -0.17 -12.73 -1.25
C VAL A 184 -0.09 -11.90 0.02
N HIS A 185 0.56 -10.74 -0.09
CA HIS A 185 0.70 -9.77 1.01
C HIS A 185 0.43 -8.36 0.51
N TYR A 186 -0.21 -7.54 1.35
CA TYR A 186 -0.39 -6.12 1.11
C TYR A 186 0.53 -5.31 2.01
N VAL A 187 1.22 -4.35 1.42
CA VAL A 187 2.22 -3.53 2.10
C VAL A 187 2.15 -2.07 1.66
N ARG A 188 2.60 -1.18 2.52
CA ARG A 188 2.71 0.27 2.28
C ARG A 188 4.13 0.76 2.49
N PHE A 189 4.50 1.81 1.78
CA PHE A 189 5.70 2.60 2.01
C PHE A 189 5.31 4.03 2.28
N LEU A 190 5.71 4.58 3.43
CA LEU A 190 5.52 5.99 3.75
C LEU A 190 6.81 6.76 3.49
N LEU A 191 6.75 7.74 2.59
CA LEU A 191 7.90 8.55 2.19
C LEU A 191 7.70 10.00 2.62
N GLY A 192 8.67 10.52 3.36
CA GLY A 192 8.74 11.94 3.67
C GLY A 192 9.13 12.79 2.45
N PRO A 193 8.96 14.13 2.50
CA PRO A 193 9.24 15.00 1.35
C PRO A 193 10.67 14.85 0.79
N GLU A 194 11.69 14.74 1.65
CA GLU A 194 13.07 14.53 1.20
C GLU A 194 13.27 13.17 0.52
N GLN A 195 12.62 12.12 1.03
CA GLN A 195 12.66 10.78 0.47
C GLN A 195 12.01 10.75 -0.91
N ILE A 196 10.91 11.48 -1.10
CA ILE A 196 10.26 11.64 -2.42
C ILE A 196 11.21 12.34 -3.41
N GLU A 197 11.93 13.38 -2.98
CA GLU A 197 12.94 14.02 -3.84
C GLU A 197 14.09 13.07 -4.22
N ARG A 198 14.57 12.26 -3.26
CA ARG A 198 15.59 11.25 -3.52
C ARG A 198 15.08 10.15 -4.46
N PHE A 199 13.86 9.67 -4.22
CA PHE A 199 13.18 8.69 -5.06
C PHE A 199 13.06 9.20 -6.50
N ALA A 200 12.70 10.47 -6.69
CA ALA A 200 12.48 11.03 -8.03
C ALA A 200 13.77 11.32 -8.82
N ARG A 201 14.91 11.54 -8.15
CA ARG A 201 16.16 11.99 -8.79
C ARG A 201 17.22 10.91 -8.92
N GLY A 202 17.16 9.88 -8.08
CA GLY A 202 18.20 8.89 -7.92
C GLY A 202 17.78 7.48 -8.33
N PRO A 203 18.73 6.54 -8.31
CA PRO A 203 18.40 5.13 -8.42
C PRO A 203 17.54 4.72 -7.21
N VAL A 204 16.54 3.89 -7.47
CA VAL A 204 15.72 3.26 -6.44
C VAL A 204 15.81 1.77 -6.63
N THR A 205 16.07 1.05 -5.55
CA THR A 205 16.09 -0.42 -5.56
C THR A 205 14.99 -0.95 -4.67
N LEU A 206 14.16 -1.85 -5.20
CA LEU A 206 13.26 -2.68 -4.41
C LEU A 206 14.03 -3.92 -3.96
N ALA A 207 14.03 -4.20 -2.66
CA ALA A 207 14.76 -5.32 -2.09
C ALA A 207 13.90 -6.11 -1.10
N VAL A 208 14.07 -7.42 -1.10
CA VAL A 208 13.64 -8.32 -0.03
C VAL A 208 14.89 -8.73 0.74
N ASP A 209 14.95 -8.42 2.03
CA ASP A 209 16.04 -8.81 2.92
C ASP A 209 15.56 -9.79 3.99
N HIS A 210 15.10 -10.95 3.50
CA HIS A 210 14.63 -12.04 4.33
C HIS A 210 15.76 -13.08 4.49
N PRO A 211 15.99 -13.70 5.67
CA PRO A 211 17.07 -14.67 5.87
C PRO A 211 17.07 -15.83 4.85
N ALA A 212 15.89 -16.27 4.43
CA ALA A 212 15.71 -17.33 3.43
C ALA A 212 15.57 -16.82 1.98
N TYR A 213 15.50 -15.50 1.76
CA TYR A 213 15.27 -14.91 0.45
C TYR A 213 15.79 -13.47 0.36
N ARG A 214 17.03 -13.33 -0.14
CA ARG A 214 17.71 -12.04 -0.30
C ARG A 214 17.88 -11.70 -1.77
N HIS A 215 16.99 -10.86 -2.28
CA HIS A 215 17.01 -10.42 -3.67
C HIS A 215 16.70 -8.94 -3.79
N ARG A 216 17.13 -8.33 -4.88
CA ARG A 216 16.87 -6.92 -5.18
C ARG A 216 16.73 -6.69 -6.66
N THR A 217 16.05 -5.63 -7.04
CA THR A 217 15.90 -5.18 -8.41
C THR A 217 15.86 -3.66 -8.43
N GLU A 218 16.69 -3.07 -9.28
CA GLU A 218 16.65 -1.63 -9.52
C GLU A 218 15.40 -1.30 -10.32
N LEU A 219 14.70 -0.23 -9.95
CA LEU A 219 13.52 0.25 -10.65
C LEU A 219 13.95 0.82 -12.00
N PRO A 220 13.39 0.34 -13.13
CA PRO A 220 13.53 1.05 -14.40
C PRO A 220 12.99 2.47 -14.30
N ASP A 221 13.54 3.40 -15.08
CA ASP A 221 13.12 4.80 -15.08
C ASP A 221 11.61 4.96 -15.30
N GLU A 222 11.03 4.19 -16.23
CA GLU A 222 9.58 4.23 -16.50
C GLU A 222 8.72 3.83 -15.30
N VAL A 223 9.20 2.89 -14.47
CA VAL A 223 8.51 2.46 -13.26
C VAL A 223 8.68 3.52 -12.18
N ARG A 224 9.89 4.03 -12.00
CA ARG A 224 10.16 5.10 -11.04
C ARG A 224 9.30 6.32 -11.32
N ASP A 225 9.24 6.77 -12.57
CA ASP A 225 8.50 7.97 -12.96
C ASP A 225 6.98 7.78 -12.77
N GLU A 226 6.46 6.59 -13.07
CA GLU A 226 5.06 6.21 -12.77
C GLU A 226 4.78 6.28 -11.27
N LEU A 227 5.66 5.74 -10.42
CA LEU A 227 5.48 5.75 -8.96
C LEU A 227 5.67 7.16 -8.35
N VAL A 228 6.51 8.01 -8.94
CA VAL A 228 6.61 9.43 -8.55
C VAL A 228 5.27 10.14 -8.75
N SER A 229 4.49 9.77 -9.77
CA SER A 229 3.16 10.37 -9.98
C SER A 229 2.16 9.98 -8.88
N ASP A 230 2.31 8.81 -8.26
CA ASP A 230 1.48 8.40 -7.11
C ASP A 230 1.93 9.12 -5.83
N LEU A 231 3.24 9.33 -5.66
CA LEU A 231 3.84 10.02 -4.52
C LEU A 231 3.58 11.53 -4.54
N ARG A 232 3.50 12.13 -5.73
CA ARG A 232 3.22 13.56 -6.00
C ARG A 232 1.93 13.74 -6.82
N PRO A 233 0.80 13.34 -6.25
CA PRO A 233 -0.48 13.30 -6.94
C PRO A 233 -1.16 14.68 -7.00
#